data_AF-A0A2V8WR85-F1
#
_entry.id   AF-A0A2V8WR85-F1
#
_cell.length_a   1.000
_cell.length_b   1.000
_cell.length_c   1.000
_cell.angle_alpha   90.00
_cell.angle_beta   90.00
_cell.angle_gamma   90.00
#
_symmetry.space_group_name_H-M   'P 1'
#
loop_
_entity.id
_entity.type
_entity.pdbx_description
1 polymer ?
#
loop_
_entity_poly.entity_id
_entity_poly.type
_entity_poly.pdbx_seq_one_letter_code
_entity_poly.pdbx_strand_id
1 'polypeptide(L)'
;MRVPAFRPMLLRVADGINHRFLEEALATPETWGAWLKKLGIPPDAPGAEYDKMVEFERGHQYTLSAEPEWLLYRGFKALEGVASCLAERHWRASISMPGGFIGSDNPVVMDGAKGQEVGFKSAAIVLFPVSRHVLLYGADCPVTPLPVTYKRVAAHNTFMMLTADEQVYSHVPDFYWLDENGKCQTDWKLFSREKLVQSGTLGLPIAMYALR
;
A
#
# COMPACT_ATOMS: atom_id res chain seq x y z
N MET A 1 9.43 -9.25 0.75
CA MET A 1 8.62 -8.30 -0.06
C MET A 1 9.41 -7.01 -0.23
N ARG A 2 9.62 -6.54 -1.47
CA ARG A 2 10.41 -5.32 -1.78
C ARG A 2 9.55 -4.05 -1.89
N VAL A 3 8.41 -4.00 -1.20
CA VAL A 3 7.50 -2.84 -1.20
C VAL A 3 7.61 -2.19 0.18
N PRO A 4 8.39 -1.10 0.32
CA PRO A 4 8.63 -0.45 1.61
C PRO A 4 7.34 -0.10 2.35
N ALA A 5 6.34 0.44 1.65
CA ALA A 5 5.04 0.83 2.22
C ALA A 5 4.23 -0.34 2.80
N PHE A 6 4.40 -1.55 2.26
CA PHE A 6 3.57 -2.70 2.63
C PHE A 6 3.97 -3.30 3.99
N ARG A 7 5.25 -3.18 4.38
CA ARG A 7 5.75 -3.75 5.64
C ARG A 7 5.19 -3.00 6.86
N PRO A 8 5.23 -1.66 6.95
CA PRO A 8 4.57 -0.91 8.01
C PRO A 8 3.06 -1.14 8.06
N MET A 9 2.40 -1.23 6.90
CA MET A 9 0.96 -1.51 6.83
C MET A 9 0.61 -2.89 7.41
N LEU A 10 1.30 -3.95 6.98
CA LEU A 10 1.10 -5.29 7.52
C LEU A 10 1.40 -5.38 9.02
N LEU A 11 2.48 -4.75 9.47
CA LEU A 11 2.83 -4.74 10.89
C LEU A 11 1.78 -4.00 11.71
N ARG A 12 1.26 -2.86 11.24
CA ARG A 12 0.17 -2.13 11.91
C ARG A 12 -1.11 -2.94 12.00
N VAL A 13 -1.48 -3.64 10.91
CA VAL A 13 -2.65 -4.54 10.91
C VAL A 13 -2.42 -5.72 11.87
N ALA A 14 -1.23 -6.31 11.86
CA ALA A 14 -0.87 -7.39 12.78
C ALA A 14 -0.88 -6.93 14.24
N ASP A 15 -0.35 -5.75 14.54
CA ASP A 15 -0.41 -5.11 15.87
C ASP A 15 -1.85 -4.93 16.31
N GLY A 16 -2.68 -4.31 15.46
CA GLY A 16 -4.09 -4.08 15.80
C GLY A 16 -4.89 -5.37 15.99
N ILE A 17 -4.59 -6.41 15.21
CA ILE A 17 -5.19 -7.74 15.38
C ILE A 17 -4.70 -8.37 16.70
N ASN A 18 -3.41 -8.28 16.99
CA ASN A 18 -2.83 -8.88 18.19
C ASN A 18 -3.36 -8.22 19.47
N HIS A 19 -3.45 -6.88 19.48
CA HIS A 19 -4.05 -6.14 20.59
C HIS A 19 -5.50 -6.57 20.83
N ARG A 20 -6.33 -6.66 19.78
CA ARG A 20 -7.71 -7.17 19.93
C ARG A 20 -7.76 -8.60 20.46
N PHE A 21 -6.90 -9.49 19.94
CA PHE A 21 -6.85 -10.87 20.43
C PHE A 21 -6.43 -10.95 21.90
N LEU A 22 -5.48 -10.14 22.32
CA LEU A 22 -5.03 -10.08 23.71
C LEU A 22 -6.10 -9.44 24.62
N GLU A 23 -6.77 -8.38 24.17
CA GLU A 23 -7.93 -7.80 24.87
C GLU A 23 -9.05 -8.84 25.08
N GLU A 24 -9.40 -9.60 24.05
CA GLU A 24 -10.39 -10.68 24.15
C GLU A 24 -9.93 -11.81 25.07
N ALA A 25 -8.66 -12.21 24.99
CA ALA A 25 -8.11 -13.27 25.83
C ALA A 25 -8.05 -12.86 27.31
N LEU A 26 -7.67 -11.61 27.59
CA LEU A 26 -7.50 -11.06 28.93
C LEU A 26 -8.78 -10.44 29.51
N ALA A 27 -9.92 -10.57 28.83
CA ALA A 27 -11.21 -10.07 29.30
C ALA A 27 -11.55 -10.55 30.71
N THR A 28 -11.30 -11.82 31.02
CA THR A 28 -11.36 -12.39 32.38
C THR A 28 -10.25 -13.42 32.62
N PRO A 29 -9.96 -13.80 33.88
CA PRO A 29 -9.03 -14.88 34.19
C PRO A 29 -9.43 -16.22 33.54
N GLU A 30 -10.73 -16.50 33.44
CA GLU A 30 -11.27 -17.72 32.86
C GLU A 30 -11.06 -17.77 31.33
N THR A 31 -11.27 -16.63 30.64
CA THR A 31 -11.00 -16.55 29.19
C THR A 31 -9.52 -16.73 28.91
N TRP A 32 -8.65 -16.16 29.75
CA TRP A 32 -7.21 -16.32 29.63
C TRP A 32 -6.78 -17.77 29.83
N GLY A 33 -7.28 -18.43 30.88
CA GLY A 33 -7.03 -19.84 31.12
C GLY A 33 -7.51 -20.76 29.97
N ALA A 34 -8.65 -20.44 29.36
CA ALA A 34 -9.14 -21.15 28.18
C ALA A 34 -8.23 -20.97 26.96
N TRP A 35 -7.68 -19.77 26.77
CA TRP A 35 -6.71 -19.46 25.70
C TRP A 35 -5.38 -20.18 25.90
N LEU A 36 -4.83 -20.16 27.12
CA LEU A 36 -3.61 -20.91 27.46
C LEU A 36 -3.78 -22.40 27.13
N LYS A 37 -4.91 -22.99 27.52
CA LYS A 37 -5.25 -24.38 27.20
C LYS A 37 -5.34 -24.63 25.70
N LYS A 38 -5.98 -23.73 24.94
CA LYS A 38 -6.11 -23.84 23.48
C LYS A 38 -4.75 -23.76 22.77
N LEU A 39 -3.83 -22.95 23.29
CA LEU A 39 -2.48 -22.77 22.77
C LEU A 39 -1.49 -23.83 23.29
N GLY A 40 -1.91 -24.71 24.21
CA GLY A 40 -1.05 -25.72 24.82
C GLY A 40 0.00 -25.16 25.78
N ILE A 41 -0.24 -23.96 26.31
CA ILE A 41 0.67 -23.28 27.25
C ILE A 41 0.28 -23.69 28.68
N PRO A 42 1.22 -24.21 29.49
CA PRO A 42 0.97 -24.51 30.90
C PRO A 42 0.56 -23.26 31.69
N PRO A 43 -0.40 -23.34 32.64
CA PRO A 43 -0.84 -22.19 33.43
C PRO A 43 0.25 -21.59 34.33
N ASP A 44 1.27 -22.37 34.64
CA ASP A 44 2.44 -22.02 35.46
C ASP A 44 3.66 -21.63 34.62
N ALA A 45 3.54 -21.60 33.28
CA ALA A 45 4.61 -21.16 32.42
C ALA A 45 4.96 -19.68 32.70
N PRO A 46 6.25 -19.30 32.62
CA PRO A 46 6.64 -17.89 32.76
C PRO A 46 5.86 -17.00 31.77
N GLY A 47 5.17 -15.98 32.28
CA GLY A 47 4.34 -15.07 31.46
C GLY A 47 2.90 -15.54 31.23
N ALA A 48 2.49 -16.67 31.80
CA ALA A 48 1.10 -17.13 31.79
C ALA A 48 0.25 -16.51 32.91
N GLU A 49 0.83 -15.72 33.81
CA GLU A 49 0.09 -15.11 34.93
C GLU A 49 -0.84 -14.00 34.44
N TYR A 50 -2.14 -14.13 34.76
CA TYR A 50 -3.18 -13.20 34.31
C TYR A 50 -2.87 -11.73 34.64
N ASP A 51 -2.65 -11.42 35.92
CA ASP A 51 -2.47 -10.03 36.37
C ASP A 51 -1.25 -9.36 35.73
N LYS A 52 -0.14 -10.08 35.61
CA LYS A 52 1.07 -9.58 34.94
C LYS A 52 0.86 -9.35 33.45
N MET A 53 0.08 -10.22 32.80
CA MET A 53 -0.19 -10.10 31.38
C MET A 53 -1.16 -8.94 31.09
N VAL A 54 -2.12 -8.68 31.98
CA VAL A 54 -2.97 -7.47 31.95
C VAL A 54 -2.14 -6.20 32.11
N GLU A 55 -1.20 -6.17 33.06
CA GLU A 55 -0.29 -5.02 33.24
C GLU A 55 0.60 -4.78 32.02
N PHE A 56 1.17 -5.85 31.46
CA PHE A 56 1.98 -5.78 30.25
C PHE A 56 1.20 -5.21 29.06
N GLU A 57 -0.02 -5.71 28.82
CA GLU A 57 -0.85 -5.24 27.71
C GLU A 57 -1.25 -3.78 27.88
N ARG A 58 -1.67 -3.38 29.10
CA ARG A 58 -2.00 -1.97 29.39
C ARG A 58 -0.81 -1.04 29.19
N GLY A 59 0.41 -1.52 29.45
CA GLY A 59 1.63 -0.76 29.26
C GLY A 59 1.92 -0.38 27.82
N HIS A 60 1.41 -1.11 26.82
CA HIS A 60 1.70 -0.93 25.38
C HIS A 60 3.20 -0.76 25.07
N GLN A 61 4.08 -1.36 25.89
CA GLN A 61 5.54 -1.14 25.80
C GLN A 61 6.23 -2.13 24.86
N TYR A 62 5.47 -2.77 23.97
CA TYR A 62 6.00 -3.70 23.00
C TYR A 62 5.53 -3.33 21.61
N THR A 63 6.33 -3.71 20.62
CA THR A 63 5.98 -3.64 19.21
C THR A 63 6.21 -5.01 18.61
N LEU A 64 5.25 -5.49 17.82
CA LEU A 64 5.48 -6.69 17.05
C LEU A 64 6.48 -6.41 15.93
N SER A 65 7.50 -7.26 15.85
CA SER A 65 8.35 -7.36 14.68
C SER A 65 8.13 -8.71 14.02
N ALA A 66 8.25 -8.74 12.70
CA ALA A 66 8.17 -9.97 11.94
C ALA A 66 9.48 -10.20 11.19
N GLU A 67 9.98 -11.43 11.28
CA GLU A 67 11.09 -11.90 10.46
C GLU A 67 10.72 -11.83 8.98
N PRO A 68 11.68 -11.56 8.07
CA PRO A 68 11.45 -11.48 6.63
C PRO A 68 10.72 -12.72 6.06
N GLU A 69 11.04 -13.91 6.56
CA GLU A 69 10.48 -15.20 6.17
C GLU A 69 8.99 -15.29 6.51
N TRP A 70 8.60 -14.79 7.68
CA TRP A 70 7.19 -14.71 8.08
C TRP A 70 6.41 -13.77 7.16
N LEU A 71 6.98 -12.61 6.79
CA LEU A 71 6.37 -11.68 5.85
C LEU A 71 6.18 -12.31 4.46
N LEU A 72 7.16 -13.09 3.98
CA LEU A 72 7.03 -13.83 2.73
C LEU A 72 5.90 -14.86 2.81
N TYR A 73 5.89 -15.69 3.86
CA TYR A 73 4.84 -16.68 4.08
C TYR A 73 3.44 -16.05 4.13
N ARG A 74 3.28 -14.97 4.90
CA ARG A 74 2.00 -14.24 5.00
C ARG A 74 1.59 -13.61 3.67
N GLY A 75 2.55 -13.09 2.90
CA GLY A 75 2.29 -12.59 1.54
C GLY A 75 1.73 -13.67 0.62
N PHE A 76 2.30 -14.88 0.65
CA PHE A 76 1.76 -16.02 -0.12
C PHE A 76 0.37 -16.45 0.37
N LYS A 77 0.12 -16.43 1.69
CA LYS A 77 -1.21 -16.71 2.22
C LYS A 77 -2.24 -15.65 1.85
N ALA A 78 -1.86 -14.38 1.84
CA ALA A 78 -2.73 -13.31 1.36
C ALA A 78 -3.04 -13.43 -0.13
N LEU A 79 -2.09 -13.95 -0.94
CA LEU A 79 -2.31 -14.22 -2.36
C LEU A 79 -3.48 -15.18 -2.58
N GLU A 80 -3.64 -16.22 -1.76
CA GLU A 80 -4.78 -17.15 -1.84
C GLU A 80 -6.13 -16.41 -1.73
N GLY A 81 -6.22 -15.39 -0.87
CA GLY A 81 -7.44 -14.58 -0.69
C GLY A 81 -7.67 -13.53 -1.78
N VAL A 82 -6.59 -13.04 -2.41
CA VAL A 82 -6.64 -11.98 -3.43
C VAL A 82 -6.73 -12.55 -4.85
N ALA A 83 -6.23 -13.76 -5.09
CA ALA A 83 -6.15 -14.36 -6.42
C ALA A 83 -7.50 -14.46 -7.12
N SER A 84 -8.57 -14.81 -6.40
CA SER A 84 -9.94 -14.84 -6.95
C SER A 84 -10.40 -13.47 -7.44
N CYS A 85 -10.15 -12.42 -6.63
CA CYS A 85 -10.51 -11.04 -6.97
C CYS A 85 -9.73 -10.53 -8.19
N LEU A 86 -8.48 -10.95 -8.35
CA LEU A 86 -7.67 -10.63 -9.53
C LEU A 86 -8.12 -11.44 -10.76
N ALA A 87 -8.49 -12.72 -10.61
CA ALA A 87 -8.87 -13.58 -11.72
C ALA A 87 -10.16 -13.11 -12.42
N GLU A 88 -11.08 -12.50 -11.68
CA GLU A 88 -12.33 -11.94 -12.21
C GLU A 88 -12.13 -10.67 -13.06
N ARG A 89 -10.92 -10.09 -13.07
CA ARG A 89 -10.65 -8.81 -13.75
C ARG A 89 -10.35 -8.98 -15.23
N HIS A 90 -10.71 -7.94 -15.97
CA HIS A 90 -10.35 -7.78 -17.36
C HIS A 90 -8.93 -7.24 -17.49
N TRP A 91 -7.94 -8.13 -17.45
CA TRP A 91 -6.52 -7.79 -17.57
C TRP A 91 -6.10 -7.48 -19.00
N ARG A 92 -5.25 -6.46 -19.14
CA ARG A 92 -4.62 -6.06 -20.39
C ARG A 92 -3.21 -5.54 -20.13
N ALA A 93 -2.34 -5.75 -21.11
CA ALA A 93 -1.03 -5.09 -21.17
C ALA A 93 -1.14 -3.84 -22.04
N SER A 94 -0.77 -2.69 -21.49
CA SER A 94 -0.51 -1.46 -22.25
C SER A 94 0.97 -1.37 -22.55
N ILE A 95 1.31 -1.30 -23.83
CA ILE A 95 2.71 -1.30 -24.31
C ILE A 95 3.08 0.07 -24.84
N SER A 96 4.08 0.70 -24.22
CA SER A 96 4.71 1.94 -24.66
C SER A 96 6.03 1.62 -25.36
N MET A 97 6.06 1.77 -26.69
CA MET A 97 7.30 1.54 -27.46
C MET A 97 8.44 2.49 -27.04
N PRO A 98 8.22 3.80 -26.82
CA PRO A 98 9.26 4.69 -26.31
C PRO A 98 9.69 4.34 -24.88
N GLY A 99 8.80 3.73 -24.10
CA GLY A 99 9.07 3.32 -22.72
C GLY A 99 8.89 4.45 -21.72
N GLY A 100 7.69 5.01 -21.61
CA GLY A 100 7.41 6.18 -20.77
C GLY A 100 6.77 5.93 -19.40
N PHE A 101 6.53 4.67 -19.01
CA PHE A 101 5.92 4.38 -17.71
C PHE A 101 6.91 4.54 -16.57
N ILE A 102 6.43 5.09 -15.45
CA ILE A 102 7.17 5.19 -14.20
C ILE A 102 6.66 4.16 -13.19
N GLY A 103 7.50 3.83 -12.21
CA GLY A 103 7.12 3.04 -11.03
C GLY A 103 7.15 3.88 -9.76
N SER A 104 6.77 3.28 -8.65
CA SER A 104 6.95 3.84 -7.32
C SER A 104 7.29 2.74 -6.32
N ASP A 105 7.54 3.14 -5.08
CA ASP A 105 7.65 2.27 -3.92
C ASP A 105 6.33 1.59 -3.52
N ASN A 106 5.22 2.00 -4.13
CA ASN A 106 3.94 1.33 -4.11
C ASN A 106 3.57 0.84 -5.53
N PRO A 107 4.09 -0.33 -5.96
CA PRO A 107 4.09 -0.71 -7.37
C PRO A 107 2.70 -1.00 -7.92
N VAL A 108 1.72 -1.30 -7.05
CA VAL A 108 0.34 -1.57 -7.45
C VAL A 108 -0.52 -0.38 -7.05
N VAL A 109 -1.19 0.20 -8.05
CA VAL A 109 -2.08 1.33 -7.86
C VAL A 109 -3.52 0.88 -8.02
N MET A 110 -4.38 1.30 -7.10
CA MET A 110 -5.81 1.03 -7.13
C MET A 110 -6.56 2.35 -7.09
N ASP A 111 -7.65 2.44 -7.84
CA ASP A 111 -8.53 3.61 -7.79
C ASP A 111 -9.41 3.61 -6.56
N GLY A 112 -9.45 4.77 -5.90
CA GLY A 112 -10.14 4.91 -4.63
C GLY A 112 -10.08 6.34 -4.16
N ALA A 113 -11.11 6.78 -3.44
CA ALA A 113 -11.05 8.03 -2.74
C ALA A 113 -9.94 7.98 -1.68
N LYS A 114 -9.15 9.04 -1.57
CA LYS A 114 -8.07 9.12 -0.59
C LYS A 114 -8.64 8.96 0.82
N GLY A 115 -8.05 8.05 1.60
CA GLY A 115 -8.48 7.74 2.97
C GLY A 115 -9.59 6.69 3.07
N GLN A 116 -10.07 6.13 1.95
CA GLN A 116 -10.94 4.96 1.98
C GLN A 116 -10.12 3.67 1.85
N GLU A 117 -10.53 2.63 2.57
CA GLU A 117 -9.98 1.29 2.38
C GLU A 117 -10.47 0.74 1.04
N VAL A 118 -9.56 0.74 0.05
CA VAL A 118 -9.80 0.11 -1.24
C VAL A 118 -8.91 -1.12 -1.37
N GLY A 119 -9.53 -2.23 -1.75
CA GLY A 119 -8.85 -3.47 -2.03
C GLY A 119 -9.06 -3.94 -3.46
N PHE A 120 -8.36 -5.01 -3.83
CA PHE A 120 -8.41 -5.60 -5.16
C PHE A 120 -9.80 -6.01 -5.64
N LYS A 121 -10.79 -6.18 -4.74
CA LYS A 121 -12.17 -6.48 -5.13
C LYS A 121 -12.94 -5.22 -5.49
N SER A 122 -12.79 -4.15 -4.71
CA SER A 122 -13.59 -2.92 -4.80
C SER A 122 -13.02 -1.86 -5.74
N ALA A 123 -11.73 -1.92 -6.06
CA ALA A 123 -11.10 -1.02 -7.03
C ALA A 123 -11.66 -1.25 -8.44
N ALA A 124 -12.18 -0.23 -9.12
CA ALA A 124 -12.60 -0.36 -10.51
C ALA A 124 -11.40 -0.53 -11.46
N ILE A 125 -10.22 -0.02 -11.07
CA ILE A 125 -8.97 -0.05 -11.83
C ILE A 125 -7.80 -0.47 -10.93
N VAL A 126 -7.02 -1.43 -11.40
CA VAL A 126 -5.74 -1.86 -10.82
C VAL A 126 -4.64 -1.67 -11.86
N LEU A 127 -3.61 -0.88 -11.54
CA LEU A 127 -2.46 -0.66 -12.40
C LEU A 127 -1.19 -1.25 -11.76
N PHE A 128 -0.37 -1.91 -12.57
CA PHE A 128 0.93 -2.41 -12.16
C PHE A 128 1.97 -2.24 -13.28
N PRO A 129 2.89 -1.25 -13.19
CA PRO A 129 3.95 -1.10 -14.16
C PRO A 129 4.99 -2.19 -13.95
N VAL A 130 5.08 -3.08 -14.92
CA VAL A 130 6.06 -4.18 -14.94
C VAL A 130 7.42 -3.65 -15.39
N SER A 131 7.43 -2.69 -16.31
CA SER A 131 8.62 -1.99 -16.77
C SER A 131 8.26 -0.63 -17.35
N ARG A 132 9.26 0.16 -17.75
CA ARG A 132 9.02 1.41 -18.48
C ARG A 132 8.21 1.22 -19.78
N HIS A 133 8.18 0.01 -20.33
CA HIS A 133 7.48 -0.33 -21.57
C HIS A 133 6.12 -0.98 -21.36
N VAL A 134 5.89 -1.62 -20.21
CA VAL A 134 4.72 -2.48 -20.00
C VAL A 134 4.01 -2.10 -18.71
N LEU A 135 2.74 -1.76 -18.83
CA LEU A 135 1.81 -1.53 -17.73
C LEU A 135 0.70 -2.58 -17.79
N LEU A 136 0.50 -3.32 -16.70
CA LEU A 136 -0.70 -4.14 -16.54
C LEU A 136 -1.84 -3.26 -16.04
N TYR A 137 -2.97 -3.38 -16.73
CA TYR A 137 -4.20 -2.68 -16.45
C TYR A 137 -5.28 -3.74 -16.22
N GLY A 138 -5.84 -3.79 -15.01
CA GLY A 138 -6.99 -4.62 -14.66
C GLY A 138 -8.17 -3.73 -14.38
N ALA A 139 -9.35 -4.07 -14.93
CA ALA A 139 -10.59 -3.40 -14.59
C ALA A 139 -11.69 -4.38 -14.20
N ASP A 140 -12.67 -3.86 -13.47
CA ASP A 140 -13.90 -4.56 -13.08
C ASP A 140 -14.91 -4.73 -14.23
N CYS A 141 -14.71 -4.01 -15.34
CA CYS A 141 -15.53 -4.09 -16.55
C CYS A 141 -14.69 -4.26 -17.82
N PRO A 142 -15.29 -4.75 -18.93
CA PRO A 142 -14.60 -4.87 -20.21
C PRO A 142 -14.12 -3.51 -20.73
N VAL A 143 -12.81 -3.37 -20.94
CA VAL A 143 -12.21 -2.14 -21.47
C VAL A 143 -11.85 -2.30 -22.94
N THR A 144 -12.23 -1.35 -23.79
CA THR A 144 -11.84 -1.33 -25.20
C THR A 144 -10.33 -1.10 -25.33
N PRO A 145 -9.61 -1.86 -26.17
CA PRO A 145 -8.20 -1.61 -26.41
C PRO A 145 -8.06 -0.26 -27.09
N LEU A 146 -7.26 0.61 -26.48
CA LEU A 146 -7.01 1.95 -26.98
C LEU A 146 -5.50 2.12 -27.15
N PRO A 147 -5.05 2.74 -28.26
CA PRO A 147 -3.63 2.95 -28.50
C PRO A 147 -2.96 3.68 -27.33
N VAL A 148 -1.76 3.23 -26.95
CA VAL A 148 -0.97 3.91 -25.93
C VAL A 148 -0.41 5.21 -26.53
N THR A 149 -1.03 6.33 -26.17
CA THR A 149 -0.57 7.67 -26.55
C THR A 149 0.24 8.30 -25.43
N TYR A 150 1.01 9.35 -25.75
CA TYR A 150 1.72 10.16 -24.75
C TYR A 150 0.79 10.65 -23.63
N LYS A 151 -0.43 11.09 -23.98
CA LYS A 151 -1.42 11.55 -23.00
C LYS A 151 -1.89 10.44 -22.06
N ARG A 152 -2.00 9.19 -22.55
CA ARG A 152 -2.34 8.04 -21.70
C ARG A 152 -1.19 7.63 -20.78
N VAL A 153 0.03 7.64 -21.31
CA VAL A 153 1.22 7.41 -20.47
C VAL A 153 1.28 8.45 -19.35
N ALA A 154 1.06 9.72 -19.68
CA ALA A 154 0.98 10.80 -18.69
C ALA A 154 -0.13 10.55 -17.65
N ALA A 155 -1.32 10.09 -18.07
CA ALA A 155 -2.40 9.76 -17.14
C ALA A 155 -2.01 8.64 -16.16
N HIS A 156 -1.43 7.55 -16.67
CA HIS A 156 -0.97 6.44 -15.83
C HIS A 156 0.14 6.86 -14.87
N ASN A 157 1.10 7.65 -15.33
CA ASN A 157 2.18 8.19 -14.52
C ASN A 157 1.64 9.12 -13.42
N THR A 158 0.68 9.98 -13.74
CA THR A 158 0.03 10.85 -12.74
C THR A 158 -0.65 10.04 -11.66
N PHE A 159 -1.37 9.00 -12.06
CA PHE A 159 -2.03 8.11 -11.13
C PHE A 159 -1.04 7.39 -10.22
N MET A 160 0.09 6.93 -10.76
CA MET A 160 1.19 6.37 -9.97
C MET A 160 1.78 7.37 -8.97
N MET A 161 1.96 8.63 -9.37
CA MET A 161 2.49 9.68 -8.48
C MET A 161 1.55 9.98 -7.32
N LEU A 162 0.24 10.00 -7.56
CA LEU A 162 -0.77 10.30 -6.54
C LEU A 162 -0.85 9.23 -5.44
N THR A 163 -0.38 8.01 -5.72
CA THR A 163 -0.43 6.86 -4.80
C THR A 163 0.94 6.38 -4.32
N ALA A 164 2.01 7.04 -4.75
CA ALA A 164 3.35 6.79 -4.23
C ALA A 164 3.41 7.13 -2.73
N ASP A 165 4.19 6.37 -1.97
CA ASP A 165 4.34 6.62 -0.52
C ASP A 165 5.43 7.68 -0.30
N GLU A 166 6.66 7.36 -0.71
CA GLU A 166 7.82 8.25 -0.60
C GLU A 166 8.53 8.48 -1.94
N GLN A 167 8.56 7.49 -2.83
CA GLN A 167 9.45 7.51 -3.99
C GLN A 167 8.77 7.15 -5.31
N VAL A 168 9.13 7.91 -6.34
CA VAL A 168 8.80 7.64 -7.75
C VAL A 168 10.08 7.32 -8.50
N TYR A 169 10.05 6.25 -9.30
CA TYR A 169 11.17 5.78 -10.10
C TYR A 169 10.90 6.01 -11.57
N SER A 170 11.77 6.79 -12.21
CA SER A 170 11.77 6.99 -13.65
C SER A 170 13.16 6.74 -14.22
N HIS A 171 13.21 6.28 -15.46
CA HIS A 171 14.46 6.12 -16.20
C HIS A 171 14.97 7.44 -16.79
N VAL A 172 14.11 8.47 -16.86
CA VAL A 172 14.43 9.82 -17.32
C VAL A 172 13.86 10.88 -16.36
N PRO A 173 14.53 12.02 -16.21
CA PRO A 173 14.03 13.09 -15.37
C PRO A 173 12.76 13.77 -15.93
N ASP A 174 12.59 13.84 -17.24
CA ASP A 174 11.53 14.59 -17.92
C ASP A 174 10.30 13.74 -18.32
N PHE A 175 9.94 12.76 -17.48
CA PHE A 175 8.80 11.90 -17.74
C PHE A 175 7.47 12.67 -17.77
N TYR A 176 6.53 12.20 -18.58
CA TYR A 176 5.25 12.86 -18.78
C TYR A 176 4.28 12.59 -17.62
N TRP A 177 3.57 13.63 -17.19
CA TRP A 177 2.45 13.57 -16.24
C TRP A 177 1.38 14.60 -16.63
N LEU A 178 0.19 14.51 -16.05
CA LEU A 178 -0.94 15.42 -16.28
C LEU A 178 -1.10 16.34 -15.07
N ASP A 179 -1.22 17.64 -15.33
CA ASP A 179 -1.66 18.59 -14.32
C ASP A 179 -3.17 18.52 -14.05
N GLU A 180 -3.65 19.31 -13.09
CA GLU A 180 -5.07 19.41 -12.71
C GLU A 180 -6.00 19.77 -13.87
N ASN A 181 -5.47 20.41 -14.92
CA ASN A 181 -6.22 20.80 -16.11
C ASN A 181 -6.14 19.73 -17.22
N GLY A 182 -5.52 18.57 -16.94
CA GLY A 182 -5.34 17.49 -17.90
C GLY A 182 -4.34 17.80 -19.01
N LYS A 183 -3.45 18.78 -18.81
CA LYS A 183 -2.38 19.14 -19.73
C LYS A 183 -1.12 18.35 -19.39
N CYS A 184 -0.44 17.83 -20.43
CA CYS A 184 0.81 17.12 -20.27
C CYS A 184 1.93 18.07 -19.83
N GLN A 185 2.67 17.65 -18.81
CA GLN A 185 3.81 18.30 -18.22
C GLN A 185 5.00 17.34 -18.18
N THR A 186 6.22 17.87 -18.15
CA THR A 186 7.48 17.10 -18.05
C THR A 186 8.43 17.66 -16.99
N ASP A 187 8.10 18.80 -16.37
CA ASP A 187 8.96 19.42 -15.37
C ASP A 187 8.78 18.75 -14.00
N TRP A 188 9.62 17.74 -13.74
CA TRP A 188 9.67 17.06 -12.45
C TRP A 188 10.11 17.97 -11.29
N LYS A 189 10.76 19.12 -11.57
CA LYS A 189 11.30 19.99 -10.52
C LYS A 189 10.21 20.57 -9.62
N LEU A 190 8.95 20.56 -10.07
CA LEU A 190 7.77 20.86 -9.26
C LEU A 190 7.61 19.94 -8.04
N PHE A 191 8.16 18.73 -8.11
CA PHE A 191 8.16 17.73 -7.03
C PHE A 191 9.54 17.57 -6.37
N SER A 192 10.52 18.42 -6.71
CA SER A 192 11.85 18.36 -6.12
C SER A 192 11.82 18.82 -4.66
N ARG A 193 12.61 18.13 -3.82
CA ARG A 193 12.81 18.50 -2.42
C ARG A 193 13.28 19.96 -2.28
N GLU A 194 14.12 20.44 -3.20
CA GLU A 194 14.60 21.83 -3.19
C GLU A 194 13.46 22.84 -3.33
N LYS A 195 12.50 22.62 -4.25
CA LYS A 195 11.32 23.47 -4.37
C LYS A 195 10.39 23.38 -3.15
N LEU A 196 10.21 22.19 -2.57
CA LEU A 196 9.43 22.00 -1.34
C LEU A 196 10.02 22.78 -0.15
N VAL A 197 11.35 22.76 -0.02
CA VAL A 197 12.07 23.51 1.01
C VAL A 197 12.00 25.03 0.75
N GLN A 198 12.16 25.48 -0.49
CA GLN A 198 12.07 26.90 -0.84
C GLN A 198 10.67 27.48 -0.60
N SER A 199 9.62 26.73 -0.95
CA SER A 199 8.22 27.16 -0.75
C SER A 199 7.78 27.14 0.71
N GLY A 200 8.23 26.14 1.49
CA GLY A 200 8.04 26.13 2.95
C GLY A 200 8.75 27.30 3.66
N THR A 201 9.86 27.78 3.11
CA THR A 201 10.60 28.95 3.62
C THR A 201 9.94 30.28 3.22
N LEU A 202 9.23 30.32 2.08
CA LEU A 202 8.61 31.54 1.53
C LEU A 202 7.14 31.73 1.96
N GLY A 203 6.57 30.82 2.75
CA GLY A 203 5.16 30.89 3.17
C GLY A 203 4.16 30.82 1.99
N LEU A 204 4.62 30.40 0.81
CA LEU A 204 3.79 30.27 -0.37
C LEU A 204 3.11 28.90 -0.35
N PRO A 205 1.77 28.83 -0.42
CA PRO A 205 1.09 27.56 -0.55
C PRO A 205 1.51 26.94 -1.88
N ILE A 206 2.32 25.88 -1.83
CA ILE A 206 2.38 24.91 -2.92
C ILE A 206 0.97 24.37 -2.96
N ALA A 207 0.19 24.74 -3.96
CA ALA A 207 -1.24 24.56 -3.87
C ALA A 207 -1.58 23.11 -3.54
N MET A 208 -2.72 22.95 -2.88
CA MET A 208 -3.42 21.69 -2.68
C MET A 208 -3.75 21.07 -4.06
N TYR A 209 -2.75 20.61 -4.80
CA TYR A 209 -2.87 20.08 -6.15
C TYR A 209 -3.21 18.58 -6.16
N ALA A 210 -3.69 18.03 -5.04
CA ALA A 210 -4.02 16.61 -4.91
C ALA A 210 -5.23 16.31 -3.99
N LEU A 211 -6.02 17.31 -3.58
CA LEU A 211 -7.11 17.08 -2.63
C LEU A 211 -8.29 18.03 -2.88
N ARG A 212 -9.16 17.65 -3.83
CA ARG A 212 -10.62 17.75 -3.70
C ARG A 212 -11.27 16.57 -4.41
#